data_AF-A0A920UKB1-F1
#
_entry.id   AF-A0A920UKB1-F1
#
_cell.length_a   1.000
_cell.length_b   1.000
_cell.length_c   1.000
_cell.angle_alpha   90.00
_cell.angle_beta   90.00
_cell.angle_gamma   90.00
#
_symmetry.space_group_name_H-M   'P 1'
#
loop_
_entity.id
_entity.type
_entity.pdbx_description
1 polymer ?
#
loop_
_entity_poly.entity_id
_entity_poly.type
_entity_poly.pdbx_seq_one_letter_code
_entity_poly.pdbx_strand_id
1 'polypeptide(L)' 'MEKFQNGDKLRISKFLASKNIGSRKDIEKFILERRISLNGMTVTTPITFVEAGDQIYLIIN' A
#
# COMPACT_ATOMS: atom_id res chain seq x y z
N MET A 1 18.35 -9.89 -22.40
CA MET A 1 16.95 -9.54 -22.65
C MET A 1 16.33 -9.17 -21.32
N GLU A 2 16.14 -7.88 -21.05
CA GLU A 2 15.53 -7.42 -19.78
C GLU A 2 14.10 -7.96 -19.67
N LYS A 3 13.80 -8.64 -18.58
CA LYS A 3 12.44 -9.08 -18.27
C LYS A 3 11.69 -7.94 -17.60
N PHE A 4 10.98 -7.12 -18.37
CA PHE A 4 9.93 -6.26 -17.82
C PHE A 4 8.70 -7.13 -17.58
N GLN A 5 8.60 -7.71 -16.38
CA GLN A 5 7.34 -8.31 -15.96
C GLN A 5 6.30 -7.20 -15.80
N ASN A 6 5.47 -7.00 -16.83
CA ASN A 6 4.18 -6.36 -16.66
C ASN A 6 3.22 -7.43 -16.11
N GLY A 7 3.16 -7.54 -14.79
CA GLY A 7 2.33 -8.53 -14.08
C GLY A 7 1.75 -7.91 -12.83
N ASP A 8 0.80 -6.99 -13.02
CA ASP A 8 -0.26 -6.52 -12.11
C ASP A 8 -0.05 -6.55 -10.58
N LYS A 9 1.16 -6.29 -10.07
CA LYS A 9 1.31 -6.03 -8.63
C LYS A 9 0.65 -4.68 -8.31
N LEU A 10 -0.46 -4.72 -7.57
CA LEU A 10 -1.20 -3.52 -7.19
C LEU A 10 -0.50 -2.83 -6.01
N ARG A 11 0.04 -1.62 -6.22
CA ARG A 11 0.61 -0.84 -5.12
C ARG A 11 -0.45 -0.54 -4.06
N ILE A 12 -0.07 -0.65 -2.79
CA ILE A 12 -0.95 -0.38 -1.65
C ILE A 12 -1.58 1.03 -1.72
N SER A 13 -0.81 2.03 -2.18
CA SER A 13 -1.33 3.40 -2.37
C SER A 13 -2.40 3.49 -3.44
N LYS A 14 -2.26 2.73 -4.54
CA LYS A 14 -3.29 2.64 -5.59
C LYS A 14 -4.53 1.87 -5.07
N PHE A 15 -4.32 0.78 -4.33
CA PHE A 15 -5.42 0.01 -3.74
C PHE A 15 -6.25 0.85 -2.76
N LEU A 16 -5.62 1.46 -1.75
CA LEU A 16 -6.33 2.24 -0.73
C LEU A 16 -7.00 3.50 -1.30
N ALA A 17 -6.38 4.14 -2.30
CA ALA A 17 -7.04 5.24 -3.02
C ALA A 17 -8.30 4.77 -3.76
N SER A 18 -8.28 3.58 -4.38
CA SER A 18 -9.48 3.01 -5.03
C SER A 18 -10.59 2.65 -4.06
N LYS A 19 -10.28 2.56 -2.76
CA LYS A 19 -11.24 2.32 -1.66
C LYS A 19 -11.69 3.61 -0.97
N ASN A 20 -11.40 4.78 -1.56
CA ASN A 20 -11.74 6.11 -1.02
C ASN A 20 -11.16 6.40 0.37
N ILE A 21 -10.05 5.77 0.76
CA ILE A 21 -9.38 6.04 2.05
C ILE A 21 -8.63 7.38 2.04
N GLY A 22 -8.15 7.81 0.87
CA GLY A 22 -7.43 9.06 0.68
C GLY A 22 -6.85 9.14 -0.73
N SER A 23 -6.26 10.28 -1.10
CA SER A 23 -5.51 10.35 -2.36
C SER A 23 -4.27 9.46 -2.28
N ARG A 24 -3.69 9.06 -3.42
CA ARG A 24 -2.44 8.29 -3.43
C ARG A 24 -1.32 8.97 -2.63
N LYS A 25 -1.25 10.31 -2.66
CA LYS A 25 -0.29 11.11 -1.89
C LYS A 25 -0.57 11.04 -0.38
N ASP A 26 -1.83 11.06 0.03
CA ASP A 26 -2.19 10.91 1.44
C ASP A 26 -1.80 9.53 1.97
N ILE A 27 -2.03 8.48 1.17
CA ILE A 27 -1.62 7.12 1.55
C ILE A 27 -0.10 7.00 1.65
N GLU A 28 0.65 7.59 0.72
CA GLU A 28 2.12 7.61 0.80
C GLU A 28 2.61 8.39 2.03
N LYS A 29 1.93 9.48 2.41
CA LYS A 29 2.19 10.20 3.67
C LYS A 29 1.91 9.31 4.89
N PHE A 30 0.78 8.60 4.93
CA PHE A 30 0.47 7.66 6.02
C PHE A 30 1.51 6.54 6.15
N ILE A 31 2.07 6.05 5.04
CA ILE A 31 3.18 5.09 5.06
C ILE A 31 4.42 5.69 5.73
N LEU A 32 4.82 6.91 5.35
CA LEU A 32 5.96 7.60 5.95
C LEU A 32 5.74 7.89 7.45
N GLU A 33 4.49 8.17 7.83
CA GLU A 33 4.06 8.34 9.22
C GLU A 33 3.91 7.01 9.99
N ARG A 34 4.20 5.86 9.37
CA ARG A 34 4.05 4.51 9.96
C ARG A 34 2.62 4.18 10.41
N ARG A 35 1.62 4.69 9.71
CA ARG A 35 0.18 4.54 10.06
C ARG A 35 -0.54 3.42 9.33
N ILE A 36 0.18 2.58 8.58
CA ILE A 36 -0.39 1.48 7.81
C ILE A 36 0.33 0.19 8.20
N SER A 37 -0.44 -0.86 8.45
CA SER A 37 0.05 -2.22 8.61
C SER A 37 -0.50 -3.14 7.52
N LEU A 38 0.35 -4.01 7.00
CA LEU A 38 0.03 -5.08 6.05
C LEU A 38 0.39 -6.41 6.71
N ASN A 39 -0.60 -7.29 6.90
CA ASN A 39 -0.43 -8.61 7.54
C ASN A 39 0.30 -8.52 8.91
N GLY A 40 -0.01 -7.50 9.70
CA GLY A 40 0.60 -7.28 11.01
C GLY A 40 1.98 -6.61 11.00
N MET A 41 2.57 -6.35 9.82
CA MET A 41 3.84 -5.64 9.69
C MET A 41 3.61 -4.17 9.31
N THR A 42 4.29 -3.24 9.95
CA THR A 42 4.22 -1.81 9.60
C THR A 42 4.82 -1.58 8.22
N VAL A 43 4.06 -0.92 7.35
CA VAL A 43 4.52 -0.53 6.01
C VAL A 43 5.37 0.73 6.13
N THR A 44 6.59 0.70 5.60
CA THR A 44 7.56 1.81 5.70
C THR A 44 7.99 2.38 4.34
N THR A 45 7.55 1.76 3.23
CA THR A 45 7.90 2.19 1.87
C THR A 45 6.68 2.25 0.93
N PRO A 46 6.54 3.30 0.10
CA PRO A 46 5.51 3.41 -0.92
C PRO A 46 5.52 2.29 -1.98
N ILE A 47 6.68 1.67 -2.21
CA ILE A 47 6.83 0.53 -3.14
C ILE A 47 6.44 -0.76 -2.41
N THR A 48 5.23 -0.76 -1.85
CA THR A 48 4.60 -1.93 -1.22
C THR A 48 3.43 -2.36 -2.08
N PHE A 49 3.31 -3.66 -2.32
CA PHE A 49 2.28 -4.26 -3.16
C PHE A 49 1.32 -5.09 -2.29
N VAL A 50 0.08 -5.21 -2.76
CA VAL A 50 -0.95 -6.00 -2.10
C VAL A 50 -1.52 -7.03 -3.07
N GLU A 51 -1.90 -8.17 -2.50
CA GLU A 51 -2.51 -9.31 -3.19
C GLU A 51 -3.86 -9.68 -2.56
N ALA A 52 -4.61 -10.56 -3.21
CA ALA A 52 -5.86 -11.06 -2.66
C ALA A 52 -5.58 -11.86 -1.38
N GLY A 53 -6.30 -11.53 -0.29
CA GLY A 53 -6.13 -12.16 1.02
C GLY A 53 -5.28 -11.36 2.00
N ASP A 54 -4.55 -10.34 1.53
CA ASP A 54 -3.83 -9.42 2.41
C ASP A 54 -4.78 -8.65 3.33
N GLN A 55 -4.37 -8.50 4.59
CA GLN A 55 -5.07 -7.72 5.59
C GLN A 55 -4.37 -6.38 5.79
N ILE A 56 -5.12 -5.29 5.65
CA ILE A 56 -4.60 -3.93 5.80
C ILE A 56 -5.30 -3.25 6.98
N TYR A 57 -4.50 -2.70 7.89
CA TYR A 57 -4.98 -1.96 9.05
C TYR A 57 -4.47 -0.52 9.01
N LEU A 58 -5.36 0.44 9.28
CA LEU A 58 -5.02 1.85 9.46
C LEU A 58 -4.88 2.14 10.95
N ILE A 59 -3.76 2.73 11.34
CA ILE A 59 -3.51 3.16 12.71
C ILE A 59 -4.03 4.60 12.83
N ILE A 60 -5.15 4.74 13.53
CA ILE A 60 -5.79 6.01 13.84
C ILE A 60 -5.48 6.28 15.31
N ASN A 61 -4.75 7.36 15.58
CA ASN A 61 -4.56 7.89 16.93
C ASN A 61 -5.77 8.71 17.35
#